data_AF-A0A0K9XZD5-F1
#
_entry.id   AF-A0A0K9XZD5-F1
#
_cell.length_a   1.000
_cell.length_b   1.000
_cell.length_c   1.000
_cell.angle_alpha   90.00
_cell.angle_beta   90.00
_cell.angle_gamma   90.00
#
_symmetry.space_group_name_H-M   'P 1'
#
loop_
_entity.id
_entity.type
_entity.pdbx_description
1 polymer ?
#
loop_
_entity_poly.entity_id
_entity_poly.type
_entity_poly.pdbx_seq_one_letter_code
_entity_poly.pdbx_strand_id
1 'polypeptide(L)'
;MKKLFGTVETHYVDGFQYKTVGSEVKLVIIPTSGGYYDAQRDAYFYNFTDHLGNVRLSYSDADGNGVVTGDVVVEECSGGNCSSYIIPGEIEAISNYYPFGMLLENHNNQANSSNVYKYKYNGKELQESGMYDYGARFYMPDLGRWGVVDPLAEISRRFSPYVYGNNNPIRFIDPDGMAAQDTFEAGVEYTGQAAIDMFNAISSFYGYSNSSNNGFPSFNFSYIDPGGAAGTGGGSSLSGWMQSYLSSPPDDHFNQFGQYLYTDNKATNNIVIDFQNPITGAINTAPWLSKLLSDYKFDKSNYSVLTNIANYYATQAGVNMNNLKNGSTSLGIANYHFESGKMVGKVYSFNGGKFKPDALMSGNFETQVISIMVGNGSVSELLNDKYNMISSLGHEGGTVSHLTLNPKTWIDGVKAHIKIYEYQMQSQVYKFTTPLYKQKMRDNLIGEQYNYKTYGPTK
;
A
#
# COMPACT_ATOMS: atom_id res chain seq x y z
N MET A 1 29.90 0.03 -21.00
CA MET A 1 30.11 -1.43 -20.87
C MET A 1 29.90 -2.07 -22.25
N LYS A 2 30.57 -3.19 -22.58
CA LYS A 2 30.49 -3.86 -23.89
C LYS A 2 30.25 -5.36 -23.68
N LYS A 3 29.34 -5.96 -24.45
CA LYS A 3 29.06 -7.40 -24.52
C LYS A 3 29.33 -7.92 -25.93
N LEU A 4 29.94 -9.09 -26.01
CA LEU A 4 30.16 -9.83 -27.26
C LEU A 4 29.49 -11.19 -27.17
N PHE A 5 28.58 -11.49 -28.09
CA PHE A 5 27.98 -12.82 -28.20
C PHE A 5 27.92 -13.25 -29.67
N GLY A 6 28.65 -14.31 -30.00
CA GLY A 6 28.86 -14.71 -31.40
C GLY A 6 29.50 -13.57 -32.20
N THR A 7 28.83 -13.12 -33.25
CA THR A 7 29.26 -11.98 -34.09
C THR A 7 28.60 -10.66 -33.70
N VAL A 8 27.72 -10.64 -32.69
CA VAL A 8 26.99 -9.43 -32.28
C VAL A 8 27.75 -8.76 -31.15
N GLU A 9 28.11 -7.49 -31.39
CA GLU A 9 28.63 -6.59 -30.37
C GLU A 9 27.52 -5.65 -29.88
N THR A 10 27.33 -5.61 -28.56
CA THR A 10 26.39 -4.72 -27.87
C THR A 10 27.15 -3.75 -26.96
N HIS A 11 26.93 -2.45 -27.13
CA HIS A 11 27.46 -1.42 -26.24
C HIS A 11 26.34 -0.83 -25.39
N TYR A 12 26.65 -0.62 -24.12
CA TYR A 12 25.79 0.04 -23.14
C TYR A 12 26.46 1.36 -22.78
N VAL A 13 25.94 2.46 -23.33
CA VAL A 13 26.44 3.83 -23.14
C VAL A 13 25.31 4.66 -22.55
N ASP A 14 25.48 5.13 -21.32
CA ASP A 14 24.47 5.90 -20.57
C ASP A 14 23.08 5.24 -20.52
N GLY A 15 23.05 3.90 -20.49
CA GLY A 15 21.83 3.10 -20.50
C GLY A 15 21.27 2.79 -21.90
N PHE A 16 21.72 3.48 -22.94
CA PHE A 16 21.34 3.20 -24.32
C PHE A 16 22.09 2.00 -24.86
N GLN A 17 21.40 1.18 -25.65
CA GLN A 17 21.98 -0.01 -26.26
C GLN A 17 22.26 0.25 -27.73
N TYR A 18 23.51 0.01 -28.12
CA TYR A 18 23.93 -0.01 -29.51
C TYR A 18 24.30 -1.43 -29.88
N LYS A 19 23.83 -1.92 -31.02
CA LYS A 19 24.15 -3.26 -31.52
C LYS A 19 24.79 -3.18 -32.89
N THR A 20 25.64 -4.16 -33.20
CA THR A 20 26.13 -4.36 -34.55
C THR A 20 25.00 -4.90 -35.43
N VAL A 21 24.62 -4.12 -36.44
CA VAL A 21 23.62 -4.47 -37.45
C VAL A 21 24.33 -4.45 -38.81
N GLY A 22 24.66 -5.62 -39.34
CA GLY A 22 25.53 -5.75 -40.51
C GLY A 22 27.00 -5.41 -40.15
N SER A 23 27.58 -4.41 -40.80
CA SER A 23 28.94 -3.92 -40.53
C SER A 23 28.99 -2.64 -39.69
N GLU A 24 27.85 -2.15 -39.23
CA GLU A 24 27.73 -0.87 -38.51
C GLU A 24 27.18 -1.05 -37.10
N VAL A 25 27.59 -0.18 -36.19
CA VAL A 25 27.03 -0.10 -34.83
C VAL A 25 25.90 0.94 -34.85
N LYS A 26 24.68 0.50 -34.52
CA LYS A 26 23.48 1.35 -34.53
C LYS A 26 22.82 1.40 -33.17
N LEU A 27 22.23 2.54 -32.84
CA LEU A 27 21.35 2.67 -31.68
C LEU A 27 20.12 1.78 -31.91
N VAL A 28 19.82 0.92 -30.94
CA VAL A 28 18.69 -0.01 -31.03
C VAL A 28 17.65 0.23 -29.96
N ILE A 29 18.05 0.38 -28.69
CA ILE A 29 17.12 0.48 -27.57
C ILE A 29 17.47 1.70 -26.71
N ILE A 30 16.45 2.50 -26.42
CA ILE A 30 16.47 3.58 -25.45
C ILE A 30 15.53 3.18 -24.30
N PRO A 31 16.01 2.81 -23.11
CA PRO A 31 15.14 2.51 -21.97
C PRO A 31 14.32 3.72 -21.55
N THR A 32 13.09 3.49 -21.11
CA THR A 32 12.20 4.52 -20.54
C THR A 32 11.65 4.05 -19.20
N SER A 33 11.00 4.94 -18.44
CA SER A 33 10.43 4.58 -17.14
C SER A 33 9.29 3.55 -17.23
N GLY A 34 8.62 3.47 -18.37
CA GLY A 34 7.49 2.55 -18.60
C GLY A 34 7.80 1.40 -19.56
N GLY A 35 9.03 1.29 -20.06
CA GLY A 35 9.39 0.32 -21.10
C GLY A 35 10.63 0.75 -21.87
N TYR A 36 10.53 0.86 -23.19
CA TYR A 36 11.65 1.24 -24.05
C TYR A 36 11.17 1.79 -25.39
N TYR A 37 12.02 2.55 -26.05
CA TYR A 37 11.86 2.94 -27.44
C TYR A 37 12.82 2.11 -28.31
N ASP A 38 12.29 1.48 -29.35
CA ASP A 38 13.06 0.76 -30.36
C ASP A 38 13.37 1.70 -31.53
N ALA A 39 14.61 2.17 -31.59
CA ALA A 39 15.07 3.13 -32.58
C ALA A 39 15.14 2.55 -34.01
N GLN A 40 15.13 1.22 -34.16
CA GLN A 40 15.10 0.58 -35.48
C GLN A 40 13.67 0.48 -36.02
N ARG A 41 12.67 0.44 -35.13
CA ARG A 41 11.25 0.39 -35.49
C ARG A 41 10.55 1.74 -35.41
N ASP A 42 11.22 2.75 -34.88
CA ASP A 42 10.65 4.07 -34.59
C ASP A 42 9.36 3.98 -33.74
N ALA A 43 9.38 3.12 -32.72
CA ALA A 43 8.20 2.79 -31.93
C ALA A 43 8.49 2.70 -30.43
N TYR A 44 7.53 3.14 -29.62
CA TYR A 44 7.55 2.97 -28.17
C TYR A 44 6.87 1.67 -27.76
N PHE A 45 7.55 0.90 -26.93
CA PHE A 45 7.02 -0.29 -26.27
C PHE A 45 6.90 -0.04 -24.77
N TYR A 46 5.77 -0.43 -24.21
CA TYR A 46 5.44 -0.37 -22.80
C TYR A 46 5.52 -1.75 -22.18
N ASN A 47 5.98 -1.80 -20.93
CA ASN A 47 6.08 -3.02 -20.14
C ASN A 47 5.05 -2.98 -19.01
N PHE A 48 4.18 -3.97 -18.95
CA PHE A 48 3.38 -4.27 -17.77
C PHE A 48 4.17 -5.22 -16.87
N THR A 49 4.45 -4.78 -15.65
CA THR A 49 5.26 -5.51 -14.67
C THR A 49 4.42 -6.03 -13.50
N ASP A 50 4.83 -7.17 -12.95
CA ASP A 50 4.30 -7.65 -11.66
C ASP A 50 4.98 -6.97 -10.47
N HIS A 51 4.68 -7.46 -9.27
CA HIS A 51 5.08 -6.81 -8.02
C HIS A 51 6.54 -6.81 -7.68
N LEU A 52 7.29 -7.65 -8.38
CA LEU A 52 8.74 -7.73 -8.24
C LEU A 52 9.44 -7.01 -9.39
N GLY A 53 8.68 -6.31 -10.24
CA GLY A 53 9.19 -5.68 -11.45
C GLY A 53 9.45 -6.67 -12.59
N ASN A 54 8.87 -7.89 -12.56
CA ASN A 54 9.05 -8.82 -13.67
C ASN A 54 8.18 -8.38 -14.84
N VAL A 55 8.75 -8.23 -16.03
CA VAL A 55 7.99 -7.90 -17.24
C VAL A 55 7.08 -9.06 -17.61
N ARG A 56 5.76 -8.87 -17.52
CA ARG A 56 4.73 -9.87 -17.85
C ARG A 56 4.22 -9.72 -19.27
N LEU A 57 4.10 -8.48 -19.73
CA LEU A 57 3.64 -8.14 -21.07
C LEU A 57 4.45 -6.95 -21.60
N SER A 58 4.91 -7.03 -22.84
CA SER A 58 5.48 -5.92 -23.62
C SER A 58 4.56 -5.67 -24.81
N TYR A 59 4.18 -4.40 -25.04
CA TYR A 59 3.19 -4.03 -26.04
C TYR A 59 3.41 -2.60 -26.56
N SER A 60 2.87 -2.28 -27.74
CA SER A 60 2.85 -0.95 -28.35
C SER A 60 1.52 -0.73 -29.05
N ASP A 61 1.16 0.51 -29.34
CA ASP A 61 0.07 0.85 -30.28
C ASP A 61 0.67 0.87 -31.69
N ALA A 62 0.86 -0.32 -32.27
CA ALA A 62 1.61 -0.52 -33.49
C ALA A 62 0.84 -0.03 -34.73
N ASP A 63 -0.50 -0.07 -34.67
CA ASP A 63 -1.36 0.45 -35.73
C ASP A 63 -1.79 1.92 -35.52
N GLY A 64 -1.52 2.50 -34.35
CA GLY A 64 -1.78 3.90 -34.04
C GLY A 64 -3.26 4.23 -33.81
N ASN A 65 -4.09 3.23 -33.55
CA ASN A 65 -5.54 3.40 -33.37
C ASN A 65 -5.91 3.82 -31.92
N GLY A 66 -4.94 3.79 -30.99
CA GLY A 66 -5.12 4.14 -29.58
C GLY A 66 -5.64 3.01 -28.69
N VAL A 67 -5.74 1.78 -29.20
CA VAL A 67 -6.30 0.60 -28.52
C VAL A 67 -5.45 -0.65 -28.79
N VAL A 68 -4.88 -1.20 -27.72
CA VAL A 68 -4.06 -2.42 -27.80
C VAL A 68 -4.95 -3.66 -27.77
N THR A 69 -5.06 -4.38 -28.89
CA THR A 69 -6.03 -5.49 -29.04
C THR A 69 -5.42 -6.85 -29.40
N GLY A 70 -4.10 -6.94 -29.50
CA GLY A 70 -3.40 -8.13 -30.00
C GLY A 70 -2.87 -7.92 -31.42
N ASP A 71 -1.88 -8.69 -31.83
CA ASP A 71 -1.30 -8.59 -33.19
C ASP A 71 -2.42 -8.72 -34.25
N VAL A 72 -2.55 -7.69 -35.09
CA VAL A 72 -3.65 -7.57 -36.05
C VAL A 72 -3.26 -8.24 -37.35
N VAL A 73 -4.13 -9.12 -37.85
CA VAL A 73 -4.05 -9.64 -39.22
C VAL A 73 -4.74 -8.65 -40.14
N VAL A 74 -3.95 -7.98 -40.98
CA VAL A 74 -4.46 -7.11 -42.04
C VAL A 74 -4.54 -7.92 -43.33
N GLU A 75 -5.71 -7.92 -43.96
CA GLU A 75 -5.92 -8.51 -45.27
C GLU A 75 -6.16 -7.40 -46.30
N GLU A 76 -5.19 -7.22 -47.19
CA GLU A 76 -5.30 -6.26 -48.30
C GLU A 76 -5.63 -7.00 -49.58
N CYS A 77 -6.80 -6.69 -50.16
CA CYS A 77 -7.24 -7.26 -51.42
C CYS A 77 -7.17 -6.21 -52.54
N SER A 78 -6.50 -6.54 -53.64
CA SER A 78 -6.51 -5.73 -54.86
C SER A 78 -6.82 -6.61 -56.06
N GLY A 79 -7.93 -6.29 -56.75
CA GLY A 79 -8.35 -7.01 -57.96
C GLY A 79 -8.69 -8.50 -57.76
N GLY A 80 -9.14 -8.90 -56.57
CA GLY A 80 -9.51 -10.29 -56.25
C GLY A 80 -8.36 -11.16 -55.73
N ASN A 81 -7.14 -10.62 -55.63
CA ASN A 81 -6.03 -11.24 -54.91
C ASN A 81 -5.88 -10.58 -53.55
N CYS A 82 -5.91 -11.38 -52.48
CA CYS A 82 -5.75 -10.93 -51.10
C CYS A 82 -4.39 -11.36 -50.57
N SER A 83 -3.68 -10.44 -49.92
CA SER A 83 -2.47 -10.73 -49.15
C SER A 83 -2.72 -10.38 -47.69
N SER A 84 -2.43 -11.33 -46.80
CA SER A 84 -2.49 -11.10 -45.36
C SER A 84 -1.09 -10.84 -44.82
N TYR A 85 -0.95 -9.80 -43.99
CA TYR A 85 0.23 -9.56 -43.18
C TYR A 85 -0.18 -9.27 -41.74
N ILE A 86 0.74 -9.52 -40.81
CA ILE A 86 0.55 -9.21 -39.40
C ILE A 86 1.21 -7.87 -39.14
N ILE A 87 0.53 -6.98 -38.40
CA ILE A 87 1.17 -5.82 -37.77
C ILE A 87 1.70 -6.29 -36.41
N PRO A 88 3.01 -6.56 -36.26
CA PRO A 88 3.57 -7.00 -35.00
C PRO A 88 3.78 -5.80 -34.07
N GLY A 89 3.65 -6.03 -32.77
CA GLY A 89 4.03 -5.05 -31.75
C GLY A 89 2.88 -4.63 -30.86
N GLU A 90 1.63 -4.85 -31.29
CA GLU A 90 0.47 -4.81 -30.41
C GLU A 90 0.69 -5.70 -29.18
N ILE A 91 1.24 -6.91 -29.38
CA ILE A 91 1.77 -7.74 -28.30
C ILE A 91 3.16 -8.23 -28.69
N GLU A 92 4.20 -7.49 -28.27
CA GLU A 92 5.59 -7.85 -28.56
C GLU A 92 6.03 -9.09 -27.76
N ALA A 93 5.64 -9.21 -26.48
CA ALA A 93 6.01 -10.37 -25.68
C ALA A 93 5.08 -10.61 -24.49
N ILE A 94 4.74 -11.88 -24.25
CA ILE A 94 4.14 -12.38 -23.01
C ILE A 94 5.21 -13.20 -22.30
N SER A 95 5.45 -12.92 -21.02
CA SER A 95 6.45 -13.62 -20.22
C SER A 95 5.88 -13.99 -18.85
N ASN A 96 5.72 -15.28 -18.63
CA ASN A 96 5.30 -15.90 -17.38
C ASN A 96 6.49 -16.60 -16.75
N TYR A 97 6.62 -16.52 -15.43
CA TYR A 97 7.77 -17.05 -14.70
C TYR A 97 7.33 -18.04 -13.62
N TYR A 98 8.13 -19.07 -13.41
CA TYR A 98 8.19 -19.80 -12.14
C TYR A 98 8.64 -18.86 -11.01
N PRO A 99 8.41 -19.20 -9.73
CA PRO A 99 8.76 -18.33 -8.60
C PRO A 99 10.20 -17.82 -8.59
N PHE A 100 11.14 -18.67 -9.00
CA PHE A 100 12.58 -18.36 -9.06
C PHE A 100 13.01 -17.72 -10.39
N GLY A 101 12.08 -17.26 -11.22
CA GLY A 101 12.38 -16.45 -12.40
C GLY A 101 12.66 -17.21 -13.69
N MET A 102 12.59 -18.54 -13.67
CA MET A 102 12.64 -19.33 -14.91
C MET A 102 11.38 -19.07 -15.73
N LEU A 103 11.53 -18.87 -17.03
CA LEU A 103 10.41 -18.68 -17.95
C LEU A 103 9.56 -19.95 -18.03
N LEU A 104 8.24 -19.81 -17.92
CA LEU A 104 7.27 -20.91 -17.92
C LEU A 104 7.13 -21.49 -19.35
N GLU A 105 7.43 -22.77 -19.54
CA GLU A 105 7.35 -23.41 -20.85
C GLU A 105 5.94 -23.29 -21.46
N ASN A 106 5.85 -23.08 -22.78
CA ASN A 106 4.60 -23.02 -23.54
C ASN A 106 3.59 -21.93 -23.12
N HIS A 107 3.98 -21.04 -22.21
CA HIS A 107 3.17 -19.91 -21.76
C HIS A 107 3.80 -18.57 -22.09
N ASN A 108 4.85 -18.56 -22.90
CA ASN A 108 5.52 -17.35 -23.35
C ASN A 108 5.38 -17.23 -24.86
N ASN A 109 4.98 -16.06 -25.31
CA ASN A 109 4.96 -15.70 -26.71
C ASN A 109 5.90 -14.52 -26.88
N GLN A 110 6.72 -14.53 -27.91
CA GLN A 110 7.59 -13.42 -28.23
C GLN A 110 7.53 -13.21 -29.74
N ALA A 111 7.33 -11.98 -30.16
CA ALA A 111 7.40 -11.62 -31.56
C ALA A 111 8.77 -12.04 -32.11
N ASN A 112 8.77 -12.61 -33.32
CA ASN A 112 9.98 -13.01 -34.03
C ASN A 112 10.73 -11.77 -34.52
N SER A 113 11.46 -11.14 -33.62
CA SER A 113 12.28 -9.97 -33.91
C SER A 113 13.70 -10.13 -33.39
N SER A 114 14.66 -9.66 -34.18
CA SER A 114 16.08 -9.60 -33.83
C SER A 114 16.39 -8.54 -32.74
N ASN A 115 15.48 -7.60 -32.50
CA ASN A 115 15.67 -6.46 -31.59
C ASN A 115 14.86 -6.58 -30.29
N VAL A 116 14.51 -7.78 -29.86
CA VAL A 116 13.68 -7.94 -28.65
C VAL A 116 14.42 -7.48 -27.39
N TYR A 117 13.71 -6.69 -26.59
CA TYR A 117 14.15 -6.23 -25.29
C TYR A 117 14.38 -7.40 -24.32
N LYS A 118 15.59 -7.46 -23.74
CA LYS A 118 16.08 -8.62 -22.98
C LYS A 118 15.88 -8.51 -21.47
N TYR A 119 15.39 -7.38 -20.97
CA TYR A 119 15.16 -7.19 -19.54
C TYR A 119 13.81 -7.81 -19.17
N LYS A 120 13.84 -8.83 -18.30
CA LYS A 120 12.69 -9.70 -18.03
C LYS A 120 12.41 -9.81 -16.53
N TYR A 121 12.94 -10.84 -15.86
CA TYR A 121 12.76 -11.04 -14.41
C TYR A 121 13.49 -9.96 -13.60
N ASN A 122 12.82 -9.36 -12.61
CA ASN A 122 13.25 -8.21 -11.80
C ASN A 122 13.85 -7.04 -12.59
N GLY A 123 13.41 -6.85 -13.84
CA GLY A 123 14.00 -5.87 -14.74
C GLY A 123 15.49 -6.11 -14.98
N LYS A 124 15.95 -7.36 -14.96
CA LYS A 124 17.33 -7.76 -15.25
C LYS A 124 17.46 -8.36 -16.64
N GLU A 125 18.61 -8.12 -17.26
CA GLU A 125 18.87 -8.60 -18.61
C GLU A 125 19.09 -10.12 -18.59
N LEU A 126 18.27 -10.84 -19.36
CA LEU A 126 18.47 -12.26 -19.63
C LEU A 126 19.57 -12.42 -20.67
N GLN A 127 20.68 -13.04 -20.26
CA GLN A 127 21.81 -13.36 -21.14
C GLN A 127 21.50 -14.58 -22.01
N GLU A 128 22.28 -14.72 -23.08
CA GLU A 128 22.14 -15.81 -24.04
C GLU A 128 22.47 -17.18 -23.42
N SER A 129 23.18 -17.20 -22.28
CA SER A 129 23.42 -18.39 -21.47
C SER A 129 22.22 -18.83 -20.62
N GLY A 130 21.11 -18.07 -20.62
CA GLY A 130 19.94 -18.32 -19.77
C GLY A 130 20.06 -17.77 -18.34
N MET A 131 21.13 -17.03 -18.03
CA MET A 131 21.36 -16.42 -16.72
C MET A 131 20.94 -14.94 -16.75
N TYR A 132 20.49 -14.41 -15.61
CA TYR A 132 20.21 -12.99 -15.46
C TYR A 132 21.43 -12.23 -14.95
N ASP A 133 21.71 -11.07 -15.54
CA ASP A 133 22.75 -10.16 -15.07
C ASP A 133 22.20 -9.19 -14.03
N TYR A 134 22.65 -9.34 -12.78
CA TYR A 134 22.28 -8.47 -11.68
C TYR A 134 23.34 -7.41 -11.39
N GLY A 135 24.45 -7.37 -12.14
CA GLY A 135 25.57 -6.46 -11.92
C GLY A 135 26.70 -7.15 -11.17
N ALA A 136 26.55 -7.38 -9.87
CA ALA A 136 27.60 -8.03 -9.09
C ALA A 136 27.71 -9.55 -9.34
N ARG A 137 26.60 -10.18 -9.75
CA ARG A 137 26.52 -11.64 -9.95
C ARG A 137 25.59 -12.01 -11.11
N PHE A 138 25.87 -13.14 -11.73
CA PHE A 138 24.92 -13.81 -12.63
C PHE A 138 24.02 -14.77 -11.85
N TYR A 139 22.71 -14.62 -12.00
CA TYR A 139 21.69 -15.45 -11.38
C TYR A 139 21.25 -16.58 -12.33
N MET A 140 21.17 -17.80 -11.81
CA MET A 140 20.72 -18.99 -12.52
C MET A 140 19.27 -19.30 -12.14
N PRO A 141 18.28 -18.87 -12.95
CA PRO A 141 16.86 -18.99 -12.61
C PRO A 141 16.33 -20.44 -12.65
N ASP A 142 16.98 -21.30 -13.44
CA ASP A 142 16.71 -22.73 -13.53
C ASP A 142 17.05 -23.49 -12.23
N LEU A 143 18.11 -23.07 -11.53
CA LEU A 143 18.52 -23.62 -10.25
C LEU A 143 18.01 -22.81 -9.03
N GLY A 144 17.58 -21.57 -9.24
CA GLY A 144 17.19 -20.66 -8.17
C GLY A 144 18.36 -20.19 -7.30
N ARG A 145 19.56 -20.02 -7.88
CA ARG A 145 20.81 -19.72 -7.15
C ARG A 145 21.73 -18.76 -7.88
N TRP A 146 22.66 -18.15 -7.15
CA TRP A 146 23.77 -17.42 -7.75
C TRP A 146 24.81 -18.37 -8.36
N GLY A 147 25.41 -17.98 -9.49
CA GLY A 147 26.50 -18.72 -10.12
C GLY A 147 27.84 -18.61 -9.40
N VAL A 148 27.97 -17.66 -8.46
CA VAL A 148 29.20 -17.38 -7.70
C VAL A 148 28.87 -17.08 -6.23
N VAL A 149 29.88 -17.15 -5.37
CA VAL A 149 29.78 -16.83 -3.94
C VAL A 149 29.39 -15.36 -3.75
N ASP A 150 28.47 -15.10 -2.81
CA ASP A 150 28.07 -13.75 -2.38
C ASP A 150 29.27 -12.92 -1.88
N PRO A 151 29.54 -11.74 -2.47
CA PRO A 151 30.57 -10.82 -1.97
C PRO A 151 30.37 -10.39 -0.52
N LEU A 152 29.11 -10.41 -0.02
CA LEU A 152 28.71 -10.06 1.33
C LEU A 152 28.27 -11.29 2.13
N ALA A 153 28.77 -12.49 1.80
CA ALA A 153 28.39 -13.73 2.51
C ALA A 153 28.53 -13.62 4.04
N GLU A 154 29.48 -12.82 4.55
CA GLU A 154 29.72 -12.64 5.98
C GLU A 154 28.61 -11.90 6.75
N ILE A 155 27.76 -11.12 6.08
CA ILE A 155 26.61 -10.45 6.73
C ILE A 155 25.39 -11.37 6.79
N SER A 156 25.34 -12.39 5.92
CA SER A 156 24.23 -13.34 5.78
C SER A 156 24.61 -14.75 6.24
N ARG A 157 25.30 -14.86 7.39
CA ARG A 157 25.89 -16.12 7.92
C ARG A 157 24.90 -17.28 8.11
N ARG A 158 23.61 -17.00 8.17
CA ARG A 158 22.54 -18.00 8.35
C ARG A 158 22.11 -18.66 7.04
N PHE A 159 22.56 -18.15 5.91
CA PHE A 159 22.19 -18.65 4.60
C PHE A 159 23.42 -19.16 3.83
N SER A 160 23.15 -19.96 2.79
CA SER A 160 24.18 -20.37 1.85
C SER A 160 24.73 -19.13 1.11
N PRO A 161 26.04 -19.05 0.83
CA PRO A 161 26.61 -17.97 0.00
C PRO A 161 26.09 -17.93 -1.45
N TYR A 162 25.26 -18.88 -1.84
CA TYR A 162 24.63 -18.96 -3.17
C TYR A 162 23.12 -18.74 -3.13
N VAL A 163 22.56 -18.35 -1.97
CA VAL A 163 21.11 -18.18 -1.80
C VAL A 163 20.59 -17.01 -2.63
N TYR A 164 19.48 -17.21 -3.33
CA TYR A 164 18.74 -16.12 -3.95
C TYR A 164 17.50 -15.78 -3.13
N GLY A 165 17.23 -14.49 -2.93
CA GLY A 165 16.00 -13.99 -2.29
C GLY A 165 15.66 -14.65 -0.96
N ASN A 166 16.66 -15.06 -0.16
CA ASN A 166 16.48 -15.82 1.09
C ASN A 166 15.55 -17.05 0.96
N ASN A 167 15.55 -17.72 -0.22
CA ASN A 167 14.63 -18.80 -0.61
C ASN A 167 13.13 -18.41 -0.60
N ASN A 168 12.83 -17.12 -0.66
CA ASN A 168 11.48 -16.60 -0.80
C ASN A 168 11.43 -15.52 -1.89
N PRO A 169 11.61 -15.92 -3.17
CA PRO A 169 11.71 -15.01 -4.32
C PRO A 169 10.37 -14.37 -4.70
N ILE A 170 9.29 -14.68 -3.98
CA ILE A 170 7.98 -14.01 -4.11
C ILE A 170 7.95 -12.71 -3.29
N ARG A 171 8.84 -12.58 -2.30
CA ARG A 171 8.93 -11.42 -1.39
C ARG A 171 10.26 -10.67 -1.50
N PHE A 172 11.36 -11.39 -1.67
CA PHE A 172 12.68 -10.77 -1.71
C PHE A 172 13.22 -10.74 -3.13
N ILE A 173 13.84 -9.63 -3.48
CA ILE A 173 14.67 -9.47 -4.68
C ILE A 173 16.10 -9.18 -4.26
N ASP A 174 17.04 -9.27 -5.17
CA ASP A 174 18.37 -8.70 -4.97
C ASP A 174 18.56 -7.62 -6.05
N PRO A 175 18.56 -6.32 -5.73
CA PRO A 175 18.56 -5.29 -6.76
C PRO A 175 19.88 -5.16 -7.55
N ASP A 176 21.01 -5.53 -6.96
CA ASP A 176 22.35 -5.33 -7.54
C ASP A 176 23.21 -6.59 -7.50
N GLY A 177 22.63 -7.71 -7.06
CA GLY A 177 23.33 -8.96 -6.89
C GLY A 177 24.27 -8.95 -5.69
N MET A 178 24.08 -8.11 -4.67
CA MET A 178 24.89 -8.11 -3.45
C MET A 178 24.11 -8.52 -2.21
N ALA A 179 22.82 -8.21 -2.12
CA ALA A 179 22.02 -8.55 -0.94
C ALA A 179 20.54 -8.66 -1.27
N ALA A 180 19.90 -9.69 -0.70
CA ALA A 180 18.45 -9.79 -0.73
C ALA A 180 17.81 -8.65 0.06
N GLN A 181 16.94 -7.90 -0.62
CA GLN A 181 16.11 -6.83 -0.10
C GLN A 181 14.65 -7.25 -0.16
N ASP A 182 13.88 -6.81 0.84
CA ASP A 182 12.44 -7.03 0.83
C ASP A 182 11.81 -6.08 -0.19
N THR A 183 11.00 -6.57 -1.13
CA THR A 183 10.35 -5.69 -2.12
C THR A 183 9.36 -4.72 -1.48
N PHE A 184 8.94 -4.98 -0.24
CA PHE A 184 8.17 -4.03 0.55
C PHE A 184 8.98 -2.80 0.99
N GLU A 185 10.32 -2.82 0.89
CA GLU A 185 11.18 -1.64 1.07
C GLU A 185 11.47 -0.91 -0.26
N ALA A 186 11.20 -1.53 -1.42
CA ALA A 186 11.55 -1.02 -2.76
C ALA A 186 10.44 -0.22 -3.47
N GLY A 187 9.38 0.19 -2.76
CA GLY A 187 8.42 1.18 -3.25
C GLY A 187 7.40 0.72 -4.30
N VAL A 188 7.26 -0.58 -4.56
CA VAL A 188 6.13 -1.10 -5.35
C VAL A 188 5.05 -1.62 -4.40
N GLU A 189 4.10 -0.75 -4.06
CA GLU A 189 2.94 -1.10 -3.23
C GLU A 189 1.90 -1.86 -4.06
N TYR A 190 1.78 -3.17 -3.84
CA TYR A 190 0.53 -3.87 -4.12
C TYR A 190 -0.28 -3.78 -2.85
N THR A 191 -1.29 -2.93 -2.85
CA THR A 191 -2.27 -2.93 -1.78
C THR A 191 -2.81 -4.35 -1.64
N GLY A 192 -3.14 -4.78 -0.41
CA GLY A 192 -3.82 -6.08 -0.22
C GLY A 192 -5.06 -6.20 -1.12
N GLN A 193 -5.68 -5.07 -1.45
CA GLN A 193 -6.76 -4.95 -2.42
C GLN A 193 -6.33 -5.30 -3.85
N ALA A 194 -5.17 -4.84 -4.34
CA ALA A 194 -4.66 -5.20 -5.66
C ALA A 194 -4.38 -6.71 -5.80
N ALA A 195 -3.89 -7.36 -4.75
CA ALA A 195 -3.73 -8.81 -4.72
C ALA A 195 -5.06 -9.56 -4.68
N ILE A 196 -6.04 -9.05 -3.93
CA ILE A 196 -7.42 -9.57 -3.88
C ILE A 196 -8.13 -9.38 -5.22
N ASP A 197 -7.95 -8.23 -5.87
CA ASP A 197 -8.53 -7.91 -7.16
C ASP A 197 -7.91 -8.77 -8.26
N MET A 198 -6.60 -9.01 -8.20
CA MET A 198 -5.93 -9.94 -9.12
C MET A 198 -6.38 -11.39 -8.89
N PHE A 199 -6.52 -11.82 -7.63
CA PHE A 199 -7.06 -13.15 -7.30
C PHE A 199 -8.52 -13.30 -7.78
N ASN A 200 -9.36 -12.31 -7.52
CA ASN A 200 -10.75 -12.29 -7.97
C ASN A 200 -10.84 -12.26 -9.50
N ALA A 201 -10.01 -11.46 -10.17
CA ALA A 201 -9.92 -11.39 -11.62
C ALA A 201 -9.53 -12.75 -12.22
N ILE A 202 -8.49 -13.41 -11.69
CA ILE A 202 -8.07 -14.75 -12.10
C ILE A 202 -9.19 -15.78 -11.84
N SER A 203 -9.83 -15.73 -10.67
CA SER A 203 -10.94 -16.63 -10.33
C SER A 203 -12.17 -16.46 -11.23
N SER A 204 -12.41 -15.23 -11.70
CA SER A 204 -13.51 -14.88 -12.61
C SER A 204 -13.20 -15.24 -14.07
N PHE A 205 -11.95 -15.11 -14.51
CA PHE A 205 -11.47 -15.48 -15.84
C PHE A 205 -11.55 -16.99 -16.09
N TYR A 206 -11.34 -17.81 -15.05
CA TYR A 206 -11.52 -19.26 -15.10
C TYR A 206 -12.97 -19.73 -14.79
N GLY A 207 -13.95 -18.82 -14.73
CA GLY A 207 -15.37 -19.17 -14.78
C GLY A 207 -15.98 -19.72 -13.49
N TYR A 208 -15.67 -19.14 -12.33
CA TYR A 208 -16.33 -19.52 -11.08
C TYR A 208 -17.59 -18.66 -10.83
N SER A 209 -18.73 -19.07 -11.40
CA SER A 209 -20.05 -18.64 -10.92
C SER A 209 -20.40 -19.48 -9.70
N ASN A 210 -20.48 -18.84 -8.53
CA ASN A 210 -20.83 -19.46 -7.27
C ASN A 210 -22.32 -19.88 -7.29
N SER A 211 -22.61 -21.06 -7.84
CA SER A 211 -23.91 -21.71 -7.74
C SER A 211 -23.73 -23.09 -7.15
N SER A 212 -24.32 -23.24 -5.98
CA SER A 212 -24.44 -24.43 -5.15
C SER A 212 -24.70 -25.75 -5.90
N ASN A 213 -24.03 -26.80 -5.38
CA ASN A 213 -24.36 -28.23 -5.36
C ASN A 213 -23.50 -29.17 -6.22
N ASN A 214 -22.72 -29.96 -5.47
CA ASN A 214 -22.42 -31.38 -5.64
C ASN A 214 -21.58 -31.82 -6.86
N GLY A 215 -20.29 -32.09 -6.58
CA GLY A 215 -19.51 -33.15 -7.25
C GLY A 215 -18.20 -32.68 -7.89
N PHE A 216 -17.07 -33.28 -7.45
CA PHE A 216 -15.70 -33.26 -8.00
C PHE A 216 -14.72 -32.16 -7.50
N PRO A 217 -13.40 -32.44 -7.58
CA PRO A 217 -12.55 -32.88 -6.47
C PRO A 217 -11.88 -31.72 -5.72
N SER A 218 -11.61 -31.93 -4.43
CA SER A 218 -10.76 -31.08 -3.61
C SER A 218 -9.34 -31.01 -4.18
N PHE A 219 -8.83 -29.82 -4.48
CA PHE A 219 -7.38 -29.58 -4.49
C PHE A 219 -6.92 -29.52 -3.03
N ASN A 220 -6.49 -30.66 -2.50
CA ASN A 220 -5.81 -30.74 -1.21
C ASN A 220 -4.41 -30.15 -1.37
N PHE A 221 -4.18 -28.94 -0.84
CA PHE A 221 -2.83 -28.58 -0.42
C PHE A 221 -2.58 -29.22 0.95
N SER A 222 -1.99 -30.41 0.96
CA SER A 222 -1.50 -31.03 2.18
C SER A 222 -0.24 -30.28 2.62
N TYR A 223 -0.39 -29.31 3.53
CA TYR A 223 0.73 -28.87 4.34
C TYR A 223 1.01 -29.99 5.36
N ILE A 224 2.17 -30.63 5.24
CA ILE A 224 2.64 -31.60 6.23
C ILE A 224 3.12 -30.79 7.44
N ASP A 225 2.32 -30.79 8.51
CA ASP A 225 2.78 -30.37 9.82
C ASP A 225 3.67 -31.49 10.41
N PRO A 226 4.96 -31.24 10.70
CA PRO A 226 5.78 -32.19 11.44
C PRO A 226 5.40 -32.14 12.93
N GLY A 227 4.24 -32.70 13.27
CA GLY A 227 3.76 -32.75 14.66
C GLY A 227 2.30 -33.15 14.74
N GLY A 228 2.01 -34.45 14.64
CA GLY A 228 0.65 -34.96 14.50
C GLY A 228 -0.28 -34.75 15.71
N ALA A 229 -1.56 -34.57 15.41
CA ALA A 229 -2.64 -35.38 15.99
C ALA A 229 -3.87 -35.33 15.07
N ALA A 230 -4.44 -36.49 14.82
CA ALA A 230 -5.59 -36.74 13.95
C ALA A 230 -6.88 -36.07 14.46
N GLY A 231 -7.69 -35.55 13.55
CA GLY A 231 -9.04 -35.05 13.85
C GLY A 231 -9.77 -34.58 12.60
N THR A 232 -10.70 -35.40 12.14
CA THR A 232 -11.58 -35.22 10.98
C THR A 232 -12.56 -34.04 11.10
N GLY A 233 -12.71 -33.27 10.02
CA GLY A 233 -13.99 -32.68 9.62
C GLY A 233 -14.17 -31.16 9.77
N GLY A 234 -14.46 -30.49 8.64
CA GLY A 234 -15.31 -29.30 8.59
C GLY A 234 -14.62 -27.93 8.55
N GLY A 235 -14.65 -27.30 7.38
CA GLY A 235 -14.57 -25.83 7.20
C GLY A 235 -13.25 -25.17 7.61
N SER A 236 -12.35 -24.92 6.64
CA SER A 236 -11.22 -24.01 6.85
C SER A 236 -11.75 -22.57 6.93
N SER A 237 -12.08 -22.14 8.14
CA SER A 237 -12.00 -20.72 8.49
C SER A 237 -10.52 -20.37 8.64
N LEU A 238 -10.11 -19.24 8.06
CA LEU A 238 -8.79 -18.66 8.32
C LEU A 238 -8.53 -18.68 9.83
N SER A 239 -7.32 -19.03 10.25
CA SER A 239 -6.97 -18.96 11.68
C SER A 239 -7.26 -17.55 12.20
N GLY A 240 -7.78 -17.43 13.42
CA GLY A 240 -8.22 -16.14 13.95
C GLY A 240 -7.14 -15.05 13.92
N TRP A 241 -5.86 -15.44 13.97
CA TRP A 241 -4.73 -14.52 13.82
C TRP A 241 -4.47 -14.11 12.36
N MET A 242 -4.62 -15.00 11.37
CA MET A 242 -4.53 -14.62 9.94
C MET A 242 -5.70 -13.73 9.53
N GLN A 243 -6.89 -13.99 10.06
CA GLN A 243 -8.06 -13.16 9.81
C GLN A 243 -7.91 -11.77 10.44
N SER A 244 -7.25 -11.68 11.61
CA SER A 244 -6.85 -10.41 12.25
C SER A 244 -5.75 -9.68 11.49
N TYR A 245 -4.74 -10.38 10.97
CA TYR A 245 -3.62 -9.82 10.21
C TYR A 245 -4.06 -9.27 8.83
N LEU A 246 -5.03 -9.93 8.19
CA LEU A 246 -5.59 -9.50 6.90
C LEU A 246 -6.69 -8.43 7.02
N SER A 247 -7.19 -8.15 8.24
CA SER A 247 -8.24 -7.15 8.49
C SER A 247 -7.74 -5.91 9.24
N SER A 248 -6.51 -5.95 9.76
CA SER A 248 -5.90 -4.81 10.46
C SER A 248 -5.15 -3.95 9.47
N PRO A 249 -5.45 -2.64 9.40
CA PRO A 249 -4.78 -1.75 8.47
C PRO A 249 -3.32 -1.53 8.87
N PRO A 250 -2.48 -1.16 7.91
CA PRO A 250 -1.07 -0.86 8.14
C PRO A 250 -0.87 0.36 9.06
N ASP A 251 0.31 0.47 9.68
CA ASP A 251 0.63 1.57 10.60
C ASP A 251 1.01 2.83 9.81
N ASP A 252 0.56 4.02 10.22
CA ASP A 252 0.96 5.28 9.60
C ASP A 252 2.10 5.93 10.39
N HIS A 253 3.18 6.28 9.69
CA HIS A 253 4.39 6.85 10.26
C HIS A 253 4.48 8.35 10.01
N PHE A 254 4.77 9.12 11.06
CA PHE A 254 4.99 10.55 11.05
C PHE A 254 6.34 10.90 11.67
N ASN A 255 6.98 11.98 11.23
CA ASN A 255 8.20 12.44 11.90
C ASN A 255 7.91 13.20 13.21
N GLN A 256 8.98 13.59 13.91
CA GLN A 256 8.91 14.42 15.13
C GLN A 256 8.37 15.84 14.90
N PHE A 257 7.95 16.20 13.68
CA PHE A 257 7.26 17.44 13.35
C PHE A 257 5.79 17.20 12.97
N GLY A 258 5.32 15.95 13.00
CA GLY A 258 3.96 15.55 12.61
C GLY A 258 3.73 15.56 11.10
N GLN A 259 4.79 15.49 10.29
CA GLN A 259 4.69 15.31 8.84
C GLN A 259 4.59 13.82 8.54
N TYR A 260 3.65 13.45 7.68
CA TYR A 260 3.49 12.08 7.21
C TYR A 260 4.74 11.63 6.45
N LEU A 261 5.17 10.39 6.69
CA LEU A 261 6.35 9.78 6.08
C LEU A 261 5.92 8.66 5.13
N TYR A 262 5.36 7.58 5.70
CA TYR A 262 4.99 6.37 4.97
C TYR A 262 3.99 5.54 5.80
N THR A 263 3.52 4.44 5.24
CA THR A 263 2.66 3.46 5.89
C THR A 263 3.38 2.11 5.91
N ASP A 264 3.40 1.40 7.04
CA ASP A 264 4.15 0.14 7.23
C ASP A 264 3.27 -1.10 7.31
N ASN A 265 3.83 -2.28 7.00
CA ASN A 265 3.04 -3.51 6.89
C ASN A 265 2.88 -4.30 8.20
N LYS A 266 3.14 -3.72 9.38
CA LYS A 266 3.00 -4.45 10.66
C LYS A 266 1.54 -4.74 11.03
N ALA A 267 0.59 -4.16 10.30
CA ALA A 267 -0.85 -4.40 10.42
C ALA A 267 -1.35 -4.24 11.87
N THR A 268 -0.85 -3.22 12.58
CA THR A 268 -1.30 -2.92 13.95
C THR A 268 -2.26 -1.73 14.01
N ASN A 269 -2.49 -1.08 12.85
CA ASN A 269 -3.31 0.10 12.65
C ASN A 269 -2.89 1.32 13.47
N ASN A 270 -1.65 1.31 13.95
CA ASN A 270 -1.16 2.29 14.88
C ASN A 270 -0.63 3.53 14.16
N ILE A 271 -0.64 4.66 14.87
CA ILE A 271 0.05 5.87 14.47
C ILE A 271 1.41 5.89 15.17
N VAL A 272 2.48 6.00 14.39
CA VAL A 272 3.86 5.93 14.87
C VAL A 272 4.56 7.26 14.63
N ILE A 273 5.33 7.71 15.61
CA ILE A 273 6.20 8.89 15.52
C ILE A 273 7.66 8.42 15.45
N ASP A 274 8.28 8.68 14.31
CA ASP A 274 9.68 8.42 14.03
C ASP A 274 10.53 9.67 14.23
N PHE A 275 11.76 9.48 14.68
CA PHE A 275 12.72 10.57 14.81
C PHE A 275 13.66 10.60 13.61
N GLN A 276 13.70 11.72 12.91
CA GLN A 276 14.66 11.99 11.85
C GLN A 276 15.96 12.57 12.41
N ASN A 277 17.07 12.23 11.77
CA ASN A 277 18.35 12.85 12.07
C ASN A 277 18.29 14.36 11.73
N PRO A 278 18.61 15.26 12.68
CA PRO A 278 18.46 16.70 12.50
C PRO A 278 19.45 17.31 11.49
N ILE A 279 20.52 16.59 11.13
CA ILE A 279 21.55 17.05 10.19
C ILE A 279 21.28 16.53 8.78
N THR A 280 20.91 15.25 8.65
CA THR A 280 20.77 14.59 7.34
C THR A 280 19.34 14.50 6.84
N GLY A 281 18.34 14.73 7.70
CA GLY A 281 16.92 14.52 7.36
C GLY A 281 16.52 13.05 7.19
N ALA A 282 17.48 12.12 7.27
CA ALA A 282 17.21 10.70 7.13
C ALA A 282 16.37 10.18 8.31
N ILE A 283 15.39 9.33 8.00
CA ILE A 283 14.59 8.61 8.99
C ILE A 283 15.53 7.71 9.77
N ASN A 284 15.48 7.76 11.10
CA ASN A 284 16.27 6.86 11.91
C ASN A 284 15.63 5.47 11.85
N THR A 285 16.31 4.52 11.22
CA THR A 285 15.81 3.16 10.95
C THR A 285 15.84 2.26 12.19
N ALA A 286 16.33 2.75 13.33
CA ALA A 286 16.36 1.99 14.58
C ALA A 286 14.95 1.91 15.21
N PRO A 287 14.32 0.72 15.28
CA PRO A 287 12.92 0.57 15.71
C PRO A 287 12.64 0.99 17.16
N TRP A 288 13.66 1.06 18.02
CA TRP A 288 13.53 1.49 19.42
C TRP A 288 13.47 3.02 19.59
N LEU A 289 13.70 3.78 18.53
CA LEU A 289 13.56 5.24 18.57
C LEU A 289 12.14 5.70 18.22
N SER A 290 11.39 4.88 17.47
CA SER A 290 9.99 5.13 17.16
C SER A 290 9.10 5.02 18.40
N LYS A 291 8.04 5.83 18.46
CA LYS A 291 7.03 5.77 19.53
C LYS A 291 5.62 5.69 18.96
N LEU A 292 4.76 4.87 19.55
CA LEU A 292 3.33 4.96 19.30
C LEU A 292 2.83 6.35 19.72
N LEU A 293 1.83 6.89 19.03
CA LEU A 293 1.22 8.18 19.35
C LEU A 293 0.70 8.23 20.79
N SER A 294 0.16 7.12 21.30
CA SER A 294 -0.27 6.98 22.71
C SER A 294 0.88 7.12 23.72
N ASP A 295 2.07 6.68 23.34
CA ASP A 295 3.28 6.68 24.18
C ASP A 295 4.12 7.95 24.02
N TYR A 296 3.84 8.75 22.99
CA TYR A 296 4.49 10.02 22.77
C TYR A 296 4.01 11.06 23.78
N LYS A 297 4.97 11.72 24.44
CA LYS A 297 4.69 12.70 25.48
C LYS A 297 4.59 14.11 24.91
N PHE A 298 3.42 14.68 25.06
CA PHE A 298 3.05 15.99 24.54
C PHE A 298 3.16 17.06 25.63
N ASP A 299 3.93 18.10 25.34
CA ASP A 299 4.07 19.32 26.14
C ASP A 299 4.04 20.58 25.25
N LYS A 300 4.13 21.76 25.89
CA LYS A 300 4.05 23.06 25.20
C LYS A 300 5.06 23.23 24.06
N SER A 301 6.18 22.50 24.08
CA SER A 301 7.23 22.60 23.08
C SER A 301 6.97 21.76 21.83
N ASN A 302 6.10 20.74 21.90
CA ASN A 302 5.93 19.76 20.81
C ASN A 302 4.47 19.50 20.41
N TYR A 303 3.50 20.26 20.91
CA TYR A 303 2.09 20.11 20.56
C TYR A 303 1.76 20.27 19.07
N SER A 304 2.60 21.00 18.33
CA SER A 304 2.44 21.12 16.87
C SER A 304 2.47 19.77 16.16
N VAL A 305 3.18 18.78 16.70
CA VAL A 305 3.25 17.41 16.14
C VAL A 305 1.86 16.79 16.05
N LEU A 306 1.14 16.76 17.18
CA LEU A 306 -0.20 16.19 17.22
C LEU A 306 -1.20 16.99 16.39
N THR A 307 -1.09 18.31 16.40
CA THR A 307 -1.92 19.18 15.56
C THR A 307 -1.69 18.92 14.08
N ASN A 308 -0.46 18.68 13.64
CA ASN A 308 -0.15 18.37 12.24
C ASN A 308 -0.70 17.00 11.82
N ILE A 309 -0.53 15.97 12.67
CA ILE A 309 -1.12 14.64 12.45
C ILE A 309 -2.65 14.73 12.35
N ALA A 310 -3.27 15.50 13.24
CA ALA A 310 -4.70 15.73 13.24
C ALA A 310 -5.19 16.46 11.99
N ASN A 311 -4.46 17.48 11.53
CA ASN A 311 -4.78 18.18 10.29
C ASN A 311 -4.71 17.26 9.06
N TYR A 312 -3.71 16.38 9.02
CA TYR A 312 -3.59 15.36 7.98
C TYR A 312 -4.84 14.46 7.95
N TYR A 313 -5.23 13.92 9.10
CA TYR A 313 -6.42 13.06 9.17
C TYR A 313 -7.75 13.80 9.03
N ALA A 314 -7.82 15.08 9.40
CA ALA A 314 -9.01 15.90 9.17
C ALA A 314 -9.24 16.08 7.66
N THR A 315 -8.16 16.30 6.91
CA THR A 315 -8.21 16.37 5.44
C THR A 315 -8.68 15.04 4.85
N GLN A 316 -8.13 13.91 5.34
CA GLN A 316 -8.56 12.56 4.94
C GLN A 316 -10.04 12.29 5.26
N ALA A 317 -10.54 12.83 6.37
CA ALA A 317 -11.94 12.73 6.78
C ALA A 317 -12.89 13.66 5.98
N GLY A 318 -12.37 14.43 5.02
CA GLY A 318 -13.17 15.38 4.22
C GLY A 318 -13.58 16.64 4.99
N VAL A 319 -12.88 16.96 6.09
CA VAL A 319 -13.09 18.22 6.83
C VAL A 319 -12.59 19.38 5.97
N ASN A 320 -13.45 20.37 5.74
CA ASN A 320 -13.02 21.60 5.08
C ASN A 320 -12.23 22.46 6.07
N MET A 321 -10.90 22.45 5.93
CA MET A 321 -10.00 23.17 6.83
C MET A 321 -10.26 24.67 6.86
N ASN A 322 -10.79 25.28 5.79
CA ASN A 322 -11.14 26.70 5.76
C ASN A 322 -12.31 27.06 6.69
N ASN A 323 -13.11 26.06 7.06
CA ASN A 323 -14.19 26.23 8.03
C ASN A 323 -13.70 26.10 9.47
N LEU A 324 -12.40 25.83 9.69
CA LEU A 324 -11.79 25.78 11.00
C LEU A 324 -11.10 27.10 11.33
N LYS A 325 -11.12 27.47 12.60
CA LYS A 325 -10.39 28.63 13.11
C LYS A 325 -8.91 28.52 12.79
N ASN A 326 -8.39 29.54 12.10
CA ASN A 326 -6.99 29.59 11.63
C ASN A 326 -6.60 28.42 10.71
N GLY A 327 -7.57 27.77 10.05
CA GLY A 327 -7.28 26.69 9.10
C GLY A 327 -6.73 25.41 9.72
N SER A 328 -6.91 25.19 11.02
CA SER A 328 -6.26 24.08 11.74
C SER A 328 -7.13 23.52 12.87
N THR A 329 -6.96 22.22 13.12
CA THR A 329 -7.36 21.59 14.38
C THR A 329 -6.58 22.19 15.55
N SER A 330 -7.10 21.98 16.76
CA SER A 330 -6.57 22.54 18.00
C SER A 330 -6.27 21.45 19.03
N LEU A 331 -5.47 21.80 20.02
CA LEU A 331 -5.12 20.95 21.14
C LEU A 331 -5.66 21.50 22.47
N GLY A 332 -6.38 20.66 23.20
CA GLY A 332 -6.77 20.86 24.59
C GLY A 332 -5.94 19.97 25.52
N ILE A 333 -5.29 20.56 26.52
CA ILE A 333 -4.48 19.81 27.50
C ILE A 333 -5.18 19.85 28.84
N ALA A 334 -5.32 18.69 29.44
CA ALA A 334 -5.77 18.58 30.81
C ALA A 334 -4.75 17.81 31.65
N ASN A 335 -4.25 18.49 32.67
CA ASN A 335 -3.53 17.85 33.75
C ASN A 335 -4.55 17.61 34.84
N TYR A 336 -5.00 16.36 34.97
CA TYR A 336 -5.88 15.94 36.03
C TYR A 336 -5.37 14.66 36.67
N HIS A 337 -5.60 14.59 37.97
CA HIS A 337 -5.39 13.40 38.78
C HIS A 337 -6.68 13.12 39.55
N PHE A 338 -6.82 11.89 40.05
CA PHE A 338 -7.96 11.51 40.87
C PHE A 338 -7.57 11.56 42.34
N GLU A 339 -8.25 12.40 43.12
CA GLU A 339 -8.20 12.40 44.58
C GLU A 339 -9.53 11.86 45.11
N SER A 340 -9.50 10.75 45.86
CA SER A 340 -10.71 10.13 46.44
C SER A 340 -11.85 9.88 45.44
N GLY A 341 -11.52 9.47 44.21
CA GLY A 341 -12.49 9.21 43.14
C GLY A 341 -13.07 10.47 42.49
N LYS A 342 -12.60 11.66 42.87
CA LYS A 342 -12.96 12.94 42.24
C LYS A 342 -11.81 13.44 41.38
N MET A 343 -12.14 13.91 40.19
CA MET A 343 -11.18 14.50 39.26
C MET A 343 -10.77 15.89 39.75
N VAL A 344 -9.47 16.12 39.94
CA VAL A 344 -8.88 17.39 40.38
C VAL A 344 -7.79 17.78 39.38
N GLY A 345 -7.76 19.02 38.89
CA GLY A 345 -6.81 19.40 37.84
C GLY A 345 -6.94 20.82 37.27
N LYS A 346 -5.95 21.22 36.46
CA LYS A 346 -5.89 22.51 35.76
C LYS A 346 -5.88 22.29 34.25
N VAL A 347 -6.80 22.97 33.57
CA VAL A 347 -6.99 22.88 32.12
C VAL A 347 -6.21 23.99 31.43
N TYR A 348 -5.47 23.63 30.38
CA TYR A 348 -4.82 24.57 29.49
C TYR A 348 -5.35 24.32 28.08
N SER A 349 -6.20 25.22 27.56
CA SER A 349 -6.60 25.18 26.15
C SER A 349 -5.66 26.03 25.31
N PHE A 350 -5.27 25.52 24.15
CA PHE A 350 -4.74 26.35 23.08
C PHE A 350 -5.83 26.47 22.00
N ASN A 351 -5.87 27.61 21.32
CA ASN A 351 -6.77 27.95 20.20
C ASN A 351 -8.31 27.90 20.40
N GLY A 352 -8.83 27.96 21.63
CA GLY A 352 -10.20 28.42 21.89
C GLY A 352 -11.32 27.36 21.97
N GLY A 353 -11.00 26.08 22.07
CA GLY A 353 -11.98 25.03 22.41
C GLY A 353 -12.27 24.96 23.91
N LYS A 354 -13.49 24.53 24.29
CA LYS A 354 -13.85 24.18 25.68
C LYS A 354 -13.39 22.75 25.98
N PHE A 355 -12.74 22.53 27.11
CA PHE A 355 -12.34 21.20 27.57
C PHE A 355 -13.54 20.38 28.06
N LYS A 356 -13.60 19.09 27.71
CA LYS A 356 -14.60 18.12 28.19
C LYS A 356 -13.90 16.83 28.63
N PRO A 357 -13.92 16.47 29.92
CA PRO A 357 -13.06 15.40 30.48
C PRO A 357 -13.25 14.00 29.89
N ASP A 358 -14.40 13.71 29.27
CA ASP A 358 -14.69 12.38 28.69
C ASP A 358 -14.64 12.36 27.15
N ALA A 359 -14.30 13.50 26.52
CA ALA A 359 -14.31 13.62 25.08
C ALA A 359 -12.94 13.27 24.49
N LEU A 360 -12.91 12.28 23.58
CA LEU A 360 -11.72 11.94 22.80
C LEU A 360 -11.32 13.12 21.89
N MET A 361 -12.33 13.77 21.30
CA MET A 361 -12.25 15.02 20.54
C MET A 361 -13.50 15.86 20.81
N SER A 362 -13.45 17.17 20.54
CA SER A 362 -14.62 18.05 20.68
C SER A 362 -14.62 19.17 19.65
N GLY A 363 -15.74 19.33 18.94
CA GLY A 363 -16.06 20.45 18.09
C GLY A 363 -16.77 21.57 18.86
N ASN A 364 -16.50 22.81 18.48
CA ASN A 364 -17.24 24.00 18.93
C ASN A 364 -17.63 24.84 17.72
N PHE A 365 -18.95 24.90 17.45
CA PHE A 365 -19.49 25.65 16.32
C PHE A 365 -19.27 27.16 16.44
N GLU A 366 -19.34 27.74 17.64
CA GLU A 366 -19.20 29.19 17.86
C GLU A 366 -17.81 29.66 17.48
N THR A 367 -16.81 28.86 17.85
CA THR A 367 -15.41 29.18 17.60
C THR A 367 -14.87 28.53 16.33
N GLN A 368 -15.63 27.64 15.70
CA GLN A 368 -15.19 26.81 14.57
C GLN A 368 -13.91 26.01 14.88
N VAL A 369 -13.84 25.39 16.06
CA VAL A 369 -12.64 24.68 16.53
C VAL A 369 -12.95 23.21 16.75
N ILE A 370 -12.10 22.33 16.22
CA ILE A 370 -12.02 20.92 16.63
C ILE A 370 -10.83 20.78 17.56
N SER A 371 -11.04 20.22 18.75
CA SER A 371 -10.01 20.04 19.77
C SER A 371 -9.73 18.57 20.00
N ILE A 372 -8.46 18.19 20.02
CA ILE A 372 -8.00 16.89 20.52
C ILE A 372 -7.65 17.05 21.99
N MET A 373 -8.03 16.08 22.82
CA MET A 373 -7.74 16.13 24.25
C MET A 373 -6.53 15.29 24.60
N VAL A 374 -5.59 15.87 25.33
CA VAL A 374 -4.40 15.22 25.88
C VAL A 374 -4.46 15.25 27.40
N GLY A 375 -4.43 14.07 28.01
CA GLY A 375 -4.44 13.88 29.45
C GLY A 375 -3.06 13.48 29.95
N ASN A 376 -2.51 14.21 30.93
CA ASN A 376 -1.19 13.92 31.52
C ASN A 376 -0.08 13.71 30.46
N GLY A 377 -0.11 14.53 29.41
CA GLY A 377 0.83 14.51 28.30
C GLY A 377 0.67 13.34 27.33
N SER A 378 -0.38 12.52 27.42
CA SER A 378 -0.65 11.42 26.47
C SER A 378 -2.00 11.59 25.78
N VAL A 379 -2.05 11.13 24.53
CA VAL A 379 -3.30 10.95 23.78
C VAL A 379 -3.96 9.66 24.24
N SER A 380 -5.30 9.60 24.18
CA SER A 380 -6.04 8.35 24.42
C SER A 380 -5.57 7.25 23.47
N GLU A 381 -5.37 6.04 23.97
CA GLU A 381 -5.01 4.85 23.18
C GLU A 381 -5.99 4.61 22.02
N LEU A 382 -7.27 4.92 22.21
CA LEU A 382 -8.27 4.86 21.13
C LEU A 382 -7.94 5.71 19.90
N LEU A 383 -7.22 6.82 20.07
CA LEU A 383 -6.82 7.70 18.98
C LEU A 383 -5.41 7.36 18.45
N ASN A 384 -4.76 6.33 18.99
CA ASN A 384 -3.56 5.74 18.39
C ASN A 384 -3.91 4.93 17.12
N ASP A 385 -5.19 4.64 16.89
CA ASP A 385 -5.69 3.95 15.71
C ASP A 385 -6.11 4.94 14.62
N LYS A 386 -5.62 4.73 13.40
CA LYS A 386 -5.88 5.58 12.24
C LYS A 386 -7.36 5.79 11.97
N TYR A 387 -8.16 4.73 11.96
CA TYR A 387 -9.57 4.83 11.62
C TYR A 387 -10.41 5.40 12.75
N ASN A 388 -10.07 5.12 14.00
CA ASN A 388 -10.70 5.80 15.12
C ASN A 388 -10.43 7.32 15.05
N MET A 389 -9.20 7.74 14.72
CA MET A 389 -8.82 9.14 14.56
C MET A 389 -9.55 9.82 13.40
N ILE A 390 -9.52 9.25 12.19
CA ILE A 390 -10.22 9.77 11.00
C ILE A 390 -11.73 9.85 11.25
N SER A 391 -12.31 8.78 11.81
CA SER A 391 -13.74 8.72 12.12
C SER A 391 -14.13 9.80 13.13
N SER A 392 -13.33 10.02 14.17
CA SER A 392 -13.56 11.08 15.17
C SER A 392 -13.46 12.48 14.55
N LEU A 393 -12.48 12.74 13.70
CA LEU A 393 -12.34 14.05 13.04
C LEU A 393 -13.49 14.31 12.05
N GLY A 394 -13.96 13.27 11.35
CA GLY A 394 -15.15 13.35 10.51
C GLY A 394 -16.42 13.62 11.33
N HIS A 395 -16.57 13.01 12.51
CA HIS A 395 -17.67 13.29 13.43
C HIS A 395 -17.67 14.75 13.90
N GLU A 396 -16.51 15.25 14.31
CA GLU A 396 -16.39 16.58 14.92
C GLU A 396 -16.34 17.71 13.91
N GLY A 397 -15.87 17.46 12.68
CA GLY A 397 -15.60 18.49 11.67
C GLY A 397 -16.19 18.25 10.28
N GLY A 398 -16.79 17.09 10.02
CA GLY A 398 -17.31 16.73 8.70
C GLY A 398 -18.61 17.44 8.34
N THR A 399 -19.19 17.04 7.21
CA THR A 399 -20.42 17.62 6.63
C THR A 399 -21.60 17.59 7.61
N VAL A 400 -21.72 16.52 8.38
CA VAL A 400 -22.73 16.36 9.45
C VAL A 400 -21.98 16.28 10.77
N SER A 401 -21.74 17.42 11.42
CA SER A 401 -20.91 17.52 12.63
C SER A 401 -21.39 18.59 13.60
N HIS A 402 -20.70 18.67 14.75
CA HIS A 402 -20.92 19.72 15.73
C HIS A 402 -20.68 21.12 15.15
N LEU A 403 -19.83 21.27 14.13
CA LEU A 403 -19.54 22.56 13.51
C LEU A 403 -20.63 23.04 12.55
N THR A 404 -21.43 22.14 11.98
CA THR A 404 -22.36 22.47 10.88
C THR A 404 -23.82 22.62 11.32
N LEU A 405 -24.22 22.04 12.45
CA LEU A 405 -25.65 21.93 12.82
C LEU A 405 -26.20 23.04 13.75
N ASN A 406 -25.35 23.89 14.35
CA ASN A 406 -25.70 25.08 15.16
C ASN A 406 -27.04 25.00 15.95
N PRO A 407 -27.11 24.18 17.01
CA PRO A 407 -28.32 24.01 17.81
C PRO A 407 -28.63 25.24 18.69
N LYS A 408 -29.90 25.65 18.77
CA LYS A 408 -30.34 26.84 19.54
C LYS A 408 -30.64 26.57 21.01
N THR A 409 -30.99 25.33 21.34
CA THR A 409 -31.30 24.90 22.71
C THR A 409 -30.51 23.63 23.04
N TRP A 410 -30.39 23.31 24.33
CA TRP A 410 -29.74 22.07 24.76
C TRP A 410 -30.39 20.83 24.12
N ILE A 411 -31.72 20.79 24.03
CA ILE A 411 -32.45 19.67 23.45
C ILE A 411 -32.31 19.57 21.92
N ASP A 412 -32.20 20.71 21.22
CA ASP A 412 -31.81 20.72 19.80
C ASP A 412 -30.38 20.18 19.61
N GLY A 413 -29.50 20.43 20.58
CA GLY A 413 -28.14 19.89 20.62
C GLY A 413 -28.13 18.38 20.74
N VAL A 414 -28.91 17.82 21.67
CA VAL A 414 -29.09 16.36 21.80
C VAL A 414 -29.62 15.75 20.50
N LYS A 415 -30.63 16.38 19.88
CA LYS A 415 -31.18 15.93 18.60
C LYS A 415 -30.14 15.97 17.47
N ALA A 416 -29.32 17.01 17.42
CA ALA A 416 -28.23 17.14 16.47
C ALA A 416 -27.15 16.07 16.69
N HIS A 417 -26.77 15.81 17.94
CA HIS A 417 -25.82 14.75 18.29
C HIS A 417 -26.30 13.38 17.81
N ILE A 418 -27.56 13.00 18.06
CA ILE A 418 -28.13 11.73 17.58
C ILE A 418 -27.93 11.59 16.05
N LYS A 419 -28.24 12.64 15.29
CA LYS A 419 -28.07 12.65 13.82
C LYS A 419 -26.60 12.48 13.42
N ILE A 420 -25.67 13.12 14.11
CA ILE A 420 -24.22 12.98 13.84
C ILE A 420 -23.76 11.54 14.11
N TYR A 421 -24.15 10.97 15.26
CA TYR A 421 -23.83 9.59 15.63
C TYR A 421 -24.38 8.58 14.60
N GLU A 422 -25.65 8.72 14.20
CA GLU A 422 -26.26 7.85 13.19
C GLU A 422 -25.55 7.96 11.84
N TYR A 423 -25.20 9.19 11.41
CA TYR A 423 -24.48 9.42 10.16
C TYR A 423 -23.08 8.79 10.18
N GLN A 424 -22.32 9.02 11.24
CA GLN A 424 -20.96 8.47 11.35
C GLN A 424 -20.99 6.94 11.40
N MET A 425 -21.93 6.34 12.13
CA MET A 425 -22.05 4.87 12.19
C MET A 425 -22.38 4.22 10.84
N GLN A 426 -22.94 4.97 9.89
CA GLN A 426 -23.19 4.51 8.54
C GLN A 426 -22.01 4.76 7.58
N SER A 427 -21.01 5.54 8.00
CA SER A 427 -19.84 5.87 7.18
C SER A 427 -18.98 4.63 6.88
N GLN A 428 -18.32 4.63 5.71
CA GLN A 428 -17.41 3.54 5.33
C GLN A 428 -16.22 3.44 6.29
N VAL A 429 -15.66 4.59 6.70
CA VAL A 429 -14.52 4.66 7.64
C VAL A 429 -14.87 4.02 8.98
N TYR A 430 -16.09 4.22 9.49
CA TYR A 430 -16.52 3.63 10.75
C TYR A 430 -16.47 2.10 10.77
N LYS A 431 -16.68 1.43 9.62
CA LYS A 431 -16.61 -0.04 9.53
C LYS A 431 -15.25 -0.59 9.94
N PHE A 432 -14.20 0.19 9.75
CA PHE A 432 -12.83 -0.22 10.06
C PHE A 432 -12.36 0.21 11.45
N THR A 433 -13.18 0.94 12.22
CA THR A 433 -12.84 1.32 13.60
C THR A 433 -12.81 0.11 14.55
N THR A 434 -12.06 0.24 15.64
CA THR A 434 -11.89 -0.83 16.63
C THR A 434 -13.21 -1.20 17.33
N PRO A 435 -13.36 -2.44 17.82
CA PRO A 435 -14.53 -2.85 18.59
C PRO A 435 -14.83 -1.96 19.80
N LEU A 436 -13.78 -1.53 20.52
CA LEU A 436 -13.90 -0.66 21.69
C LEU A 436 -14.40 0.75 21.32
N TYR A 437 -13.91 1.32 20.21
CA TYR A 437 -14.41 2.58 19.69
C TYR A 437 -15.89 2.47 19.30
N LYS A 438 -16.25 1.43 18.54
CA LYS A 438 -17.64 1.15 18.16
C LYS A 438 -18.58 1.02 19.36
N GLN A 439 -18.10 0.40 20.44
CA GLN A 439 -18.88 0.28 21.67
C GLN A 439 -19.13 1.65 22.31
N LYS A 440 -18.08 2.46 22.53
CA LYS A 440 -18.24 3.82 23.09
C LYS A 440 -19.19 4.69 22.27
N MET A 441 -19.12 4.59 20.95
CA MET A 441 -19.99 5.31 20.04
C MET A 441 -21.47 4.90 20.20
N ARG A 442 -21.74 3.60 20.39
CA ARG A 442 -23.10 3.09 20.68
C ARG A 442 -23.59 3.55 22.04
N ASP A 443 -22.76 3.47 23.07
CA ASP A 443 -23.14 3.87 24.42
C ASP A 443 -23.50 5.37 24.46
N ASN A 444 -22.71 6.21 23.76
CA ASN A 444 -23.01 7.64 23.63
C ASN A 444 -24.32 7.89 22.88
N LEU A 445 -24.56 7.22 21.75
CA LEU A 445 -25.81 7.34 21.00
C LEU A 445 -27.03 6.96 21.85
N ILE A 446 -26.94 5.85 22.59
CA ILE A 446 -28.01 5.39 23.49
C ILE A 446 -28.26 6.43 24.59
N GLY A 447 -27.19 7.00 25.17
CA GLY A 447 -27.29 8.07 26.16
C GLY A 447 -28.01 9.30 25.62
N GLU A 448 -27.67 9.75 24.41
CA GLU A 448 -28.34 10.90 23.77
C GLU A 448 -29.80 10.59 23.42
N GLN A 449 -30.11 9.39 22.93
CA GLN A 449 -31.49 8.95 22.68
C GLN A 449 -32.32 8.91 23.97
N TYR A 450 -31.74 8.47 25.08
CA TYR A 450 -32.37 8.50 26.40
C TYR A 450 -32.64 9.93 26.87
N ASN A 451 -31.66 10.83 26.74
CA ASN A 451 -31.82 12.25 27.07
C ASN A 451 -32.93 12.89 26.23
N TYR A 452 -32.95 12.63 24.92
CA TYR A 452 -33.99 13.15 24.03
C TYR A 452 -35.38 12.62 24.39
N LYS A 453 -35.49 11.33 24.74
CA LYS A 453 -36.77 10.74 25.17
C LYS A 453 -37.27 11.32 26.50
N THR A 454 -36.36 11.62 27.42
CA THR A 454 -36.69 12.08 28.78
C THR A 454 -37.02 13.57 28.83
N TYR A 455 -36.27 14.38 28.08
CA TYR A 455 -36.33 15.85 28.17
C TYR A 455 -36.75 16.52 26.86
N GLY A 456 -37.00 15.72 25.82
CA GLY A 456 -37.54 16.19 24.53
C GLY A 456 -38.95 16.73 24.65
N PRO A 457 -39.42 17.48 23.63
CA PRO A 457 -40.82 17.88 23.58
C PRO A 457 -41.70 16.61 23.65
N THR A 458 -42.57 16.54 24.65
CA THR A 458 -43.63 15.54 24.71
C THR A 458 -44.47 15.66 23.44
N LYS A 459 -44.64 14.52 22.73
CA LYS A 459 -45.46 14.43 21.52
C LYS A 459 -46.86 15.00 21.72
#